data_AF-A0A7G9YP74-F1
#
_entry.id   AF-A0A7G9YP74-F1
#
_cell.length_a   1.000
_cell.length_b   1.000
_cell.length_c   1.000
_cell.angle_alpha   90.00
_cell.angle_beta   90.00
_cell.angle_gamma   90.00
#
_symmetry.space_group_name_H-M   'P 1'
#
loop_
_entity.id
_entity.type
_entity.pdbx_description
1 polymer ?
#
loop_
_entity_poly.entity_id
_entity_poly.type
_entity_poly.pdbx_seq_one_letter_code
_entity_poly.pdbx_strand_id
1 'polypeptide(L)' 'MTIGIILVLSIAALYAGIASAKPIEIRGTPESVAAGSDMNLDGFNFPVFQYSIKGNTTAEFLDLHFYQ' A
#
# COMPACT_ATOMS: atom_id res chain seq x y z
N MET A 1 -10.87 -41.12 3.44
CA MET A 1 -10.67 -40.63 2.05
C MET A 1 -11.26 -39.23 1.83
N THR A 2 -12.45 -38.92 2.36
CA THR A 2 -13.17 -37.65 2.13
C THR A 2 -12.48 -36.40 2.69
N ILE A 3 -11.83 -36.51 3.86
CA ILE A 3 -11.17 -35.36 4.53
C ILE A 3 -9.97 -34.83 3.73
N GLY A 4 -9.17 -35.72 3.13
CA GLY A 4 -8.00 -35.32 2.35
C GLY A 4 -8.37 -34.57 1.07
N ILE A 5 -9.48 -34.94 0.43
CA ILE A 5 -9.98 -34.26 -0.78
C ILE A 5 -10.48 -32.86 -0.43
N ILE A 6 -11.22 -32.70 0.68
CA ILE A 6 -11.71 -31.40 1.13
C ILE A 6 -10.54 -30.44 1.43
N LEU A 7 -9.50 -30.93 2.11
CA LEU A 7 -8.32 -30.12 2.44
C LEU A 7 -7.62 -29.58 1.18
N VAL A 8 -7.42 -30.44 0.17
CA VAL A 8 -6.79 -30.06 -1.10
C VAL A 8 -7.62 -29.00 -1.84
N LEU A 9 -8.95 -29.17 -1.87
CA LEU A 9 -9.85 -28.20 -2.50
C LEU A 9 -9.85 -26.84 -1.77
N SER A 10 -9.80 -26.83 -0.44
CA SER A 10 -9.71 -25.60 0.35
C SER A 10 -8.41 -24.82 0.09
N ILE A 11 -7.28 -25.53 -0.01
CA ILE A 11 -5.99 -24.92 -0.32
C ILE A 11 -6.00 -24.35 -1.74
N ALA A 12 -6.49 -25.12 -2.72
CA ALA A 12 -6.59 -24.66 -4.11
C ALA A 12 -7.48 -23.41 -4.24
N ALA A 13 -8.61 -23.36 -3.53
CA ALA A 13 -9.49 -22.20 -3.50
C ALA A 13 -8.81 -20.95 -2.89
N LEU A 14 -8.01 -21.13 -1.82
CA LEU A 14 -7.24 -20.05 -1.20
C LEU A 14 -6.20 -19.48 -2.18
N TYR A 15 -5.42 -20.34 -2.84
CA TYR A 15 -4.42 -19.91 -3.82
C TYR A 15 -5.05 -19.22 -5.04
N ALA A 16 -6.17 -19.74 -5.55
CA ALA A 16 -6.90 -19.12 -6.65
C ALA A 16 -7.43 -17.72 -6.27
N GLY A 17 -7.90 -17.54 -5.03
CA GLY A 17 -8.34 -16.25 -4.51
C GLY A 17 -7.21 -15.23 -4.41
N ILE A 18 -6.04 -15.65 -3.90
CA ILE A 18 -4.85 -14.79 -3.78
C ILE A 18 -4.30 -14.41 -5.17
N ALA A 19 -4.23 -15.36 -6.09
CA ALA A 19 -3.75 -15.12 -7.45
C ALA A 19 -4.71 -14.24 -8.28
N SER A 20 -6.01 -14.30 -8.00
CA SER A 20 -7.02 -13.46 -8.66
C SER A 20 -7.11 -12.05 -8.07
N ALA A 21 -6.49 -11.78 -6.92
CA ALA A 21 -6.47 -10.45 -6.34
C ALA A 21 -5.61 -9.55 -7.23
N LYS A 22 -6.25 -8.57 -7.90
CA LYS A 22 -5.52 -7.51 -8.58
C LYS A 22 -4.67 -6.75 -7.55
N PRO A 23 -3.47 -6.29 -7.90
CA PRO A 23 -2.72 -5.38 -7.04
C PRO A 23 -3.63 -4.22 -6.64
N ILE A 24 -3.80 -4.01 -5.34
CA ILE A 24 -4.52 -2.85 -4.83
C ILE A 24 -3.60 -1.66 -5.04
N GLU A 25 -4.02 -0.73 -5.89
CA GLU A 25 -3.29 0.51 -6.08
C GLU A 25 -3.69 1.50 -4.98
N ILE A 26 -2.73 1.84 -4.13
CA ILE A 26 -2.89 2.87 -3.10
C ILE A 26 -2.13 4.11 -3.59
N ARG A 27 -2.82 5.26 -3.64
CA ARG A 27 -2.27 6.52 -4.13
C ARG A 27 -2.27 7.57 -3.01
N GLY A 28 -1.30 8.47 -3.07
CA GLY A 28 -1.27 9.67 -2.22
C GLY A 28 -2.23 10.74 -2.68
N THR A 29 -2.32 11.80 -1.90
CA THR A 29 -3.05 13.00 -2.29
C THR A 29 -2.36 13.65 -3.50
N PRO A 30 -3.10 14.06 -4.53
CA PRO A 30 -2.52 14.78 -5.66
C PRO A 30 -1.91 16.11 -5.20
N GLU A 31 -0.68 16.37 -5.62
CA GLU A 31 0.02 17.63 -5.38
C GLU A 31 0.58 18.19 -6.70
N SER A 32 0.65 19.52 -6.80
CA SER A 32 1.26 20.22 -7.93
C SER A 32 2.61 20.77 -7.47
N VAL A 33 3.69 20.36 -8.12
CA VAL A 33 5.06 20.77 -7.78
C VAL A 33 5.64 21.64 -8.88
N ALA A 34 6.24 22.76 -8.50
CA ALA A 34 6.97 23.62 -9.42
C ALA A 34 8.36 23.03 -9.75
N ALA A 35 8.92 23.36 -10.92
CA ALA A 35 10.29 22.99 -11.23
C ALA A 35 11.28 23.60 -10.20
N GLY A 36 12.28 22.83 -9.80
CA GLY A 36 13.25 23.24 -8.77
C GLY A 36 12.71 23.18 -7.33
N SER A 37 11.53 22.60 -7.10
CA SER A 37 10.89 22.53 -5.77
C SER A 37 10.88 21.11 -5.20
N ASP A 38 10.63 21.02 -3.90
CA ASP A 38 10.54 19.78 -3.15
C ASP A 38 9.07 19.34 -2.95
N MET A 39 8.87 18.03 -2.85
CA MET A 39 7.63 17.40 -2.37
C MET A 39 7.98 16.51 -1.18
N ASN A 40 7.23 16.63 -0.09
CA ASN A 40 7.35 15.77 1.09
C ASN A 40 6.13 14.86 1.18
N LEU A 41 6.36 13.55 1.27
CA LEU A 41 5.34 12.55 1.50
C LEU A 41 5.51 11.94 2.89
N ASP A 42 4.40 11.80 3.61
CA ASP A 42 4.32 11.24 4.96
C ASP A 42 3.00 10.45 5.16
N GLY A 43 2.77 9.94 6.38
CA GLY A 43 1.54 9.19 6.70
C GLY A 43 0.23 9.99 6.64
N PHE A 44 0.26 11.32 6.46
CA PHE A 44 -0.92 12.15 6.31
C PHE A 44 -1.34 12.30 4.84
N ASN A 45 -0.39 12.37 3.92
CA ASN A 45 -0.65 12.60 2.49
C ASN A 45 -0.38 11.36 1.62
N PHE A 46 0.27 10.31 2.16
CA PHE A 46 0.51 9.06 1.48
C PHE A 46 0.09 7.84 2.34
N PRO A 47 -1.12 7.29 2.15
CA PRO A 47 -1.72 6.29 3.04
C PRO A 47 -1.06 4.90 3.00
N VAL A 48 -0.03 4.73 2.16
CA VAL A 48 0.86 3.56 2.24
C VAL A 48 1.74 3.63 3.48
N PHE A 49 2.09 4.84 3.94
CA PHE A 49 2.97 5.05 5.07
C PHE A 49 2.26 4.82 6.41
N GLN A 50 3.01 4.31 7.37
CA GLN A 50 2.55 4.04 8.72
C GLN A 50 2.11 5.34 9.40
N TYR A 51 0.85 5.34 9.83
CA TYR A 51 0.24 6.42 10.60
C TYR A 51 -0.32 5.90 11.93
N SER A 52 0.15 6.47 13.04
CA SER A 52 -0.35 6.19 14.37
C SER A 52 -1.53 7.11 14.68
N ILE A 53 -2.75 6.58 14.58
CA ILE A 53 -3.97 7.33 14.91
C ILE A 53 -3.96 7.81 16.37
N LYS A 54 -3.54 6.94 17.31
CA LYS A 54 -3.50 7.29 18.74
C LYS A 54 -2.46 8.36 19.06
N GLY A 55 -1.33 8.33 18.36
CA GLY A 55 -0.25 9.28 18.55
C GLY A 55 -0.34 10.51 17.65
N ASN A 56 -1.27 10.54 16.68
CA ASN A 56 -1.32 11.53 15.61
C ASN A 56 0.06 11.78 14.97
N THR A 57 0.78 10.69 14.67
CA THR A 57 2.19 10.71 14.26
C THR A 57 2.46 9.77 13.11
N THR A 58 3.47 10.08 12.31
CA THR A 58 4.00 9.22 11.25
C THR A 58 5.48 8.94 11.48
N ALA A 59 5.95 7.79 10.98
CA ALA A 59 7.33 7.33 11.15
C ALA A 59 8.10 7.28 9.82
N GLU A 60 7.40 7.38 8.69
CA GLU A 60 7.94 7.22 7.35
C GLU A 60 7.81 8.53 6.59
N PHE A 61 8.89 8.91 5.90
CA PHE A 61 9.00 10.15 5.15
C PHE A 61 9.71 9.87 3.83
N LEU A 62 9.28 10.56 2.78
CA LEU A 62 9.93 10.55 1.48
C LEU A 62 9.96 11.97 0.93
N ASP A 63 11.17 12.52 0.81
CA ASP A 63 11.41 13.82 0.19
C ASP A 63 11.85 13.62 -1.27
N LEU A 64 11.18 14.29 -2.19
CA LEU A 64 11.46 14.28 -3.62
C LEU A 64 11.87 15.69 -4.06
N HIS A 65 13.10 15.83 -4.57
CA HIS A 65 13.58 17.07 -5.18
C HIS A 65 13.43 17.01 -6.70
N PHE A 66 12.70 17.97 -7.29
CA PHE A 66 12.50 18.04 -8.73
C PHE A 66 13.44 19.06 -9.37
N TYR A 67 14.42 18.59 -10.14
CA TYR A 67 15.37 19.46 -10.85
C TYR A 67 14.70 20.28 -11.96
N GLN A 68 15.28 21.45 -12.24
CA GLN A 68 14.89 22.34 -13.35
C GLN A 68 15.72 22.08 -14.61
#